data_AF-A0A7K3EZR7-F1
#
_entry.id   AF-A0A7K3EZR7-F1
#
_cell.length_a   1.000
_cell.length_b   1.000
_cell.length_c   1.000
_cell.angle_alpha   90.00
_cell.angle_beta   90.00
_cell.angle_gamma   90.00
#
_symmetry.space_group_name_H-M   'P 1'
#
loop_
_entity.id
_entity.type
_entity.pdbx_description
1 polymer ?
#
loop_
_entity_poly.entity_id
_entity_poly.type
_entity_poly.pdbx_seq_one_letter_code
_entity_poly.pdbx_strand_id
1 'polypeptide(L)'
;MSGKADPRTAGEGTTSRTRLERGRGALGPALELVHTGRAPTRAVLTAELGVTRATAGAVAAELEALGLIRVDARPGAAAGSQGRPSHRLAVADDGPVAL
;
A
#
# COMPACT_ATOMS: atom_id res chain seq x y z
N MET A 1 -9.32 40.16 -15.04
CA MET A 1 -8.29 39.60 -15.95
C MET A 1 -7.41 38.63 -15.16
N SER A 2 -7.23 37.43 -15.72
CA SER A 2 -6.60 36.24 -15.13
C SER A 2 -5.14 36.37 -14.74
N GLY A 3 -4.70 35.49 -13.84
CA GLY A 3 -3.30 35.15 -13.57
C GLY A 3 -3.21 34.11 -12.44
N LYS A 4 -3.42 32.80 -12.63
CA LYS A 4 -2.70 31.77 -13.41
C LYS A 4 -1.93 30.84 -12.46
N ALA A 5 -2.58 29.70 -12.18
CA ALA A 5 -2.09 28.35 -11.86
C ALA A 5 -0.91 28.16 -10.89
N ASP A 6 -1.22 27.49 -9.77
CA ASP A 6 -0.27 26.73 -8.95
C ASP A 6 0.39 25.59 -9.74
N PRO A 7 1.72 25.42 -9.70
CA PRO A 7 2.36 24.20 -10.15
C PRO A 7 2.93 23.45 -8.93
N ARG A 8 2.15 22.55 -8.34
CA ARG A 8 2.68 21.52 -7.43
C ARG A 8 2.05 20.17 -7.72
N THR A 9 2.51 19.51 -8.78
CA THR A 9 2.19 18.08 -9.02
C THR A 9 3.34 17.29 -9.67
N ALA A 10 4.47 17.91 -10.02
CA ALA A 10 5.51 17.24 -10.82
C ALA A 10 6.48 16.33 -10.01
N GLY A 11 6.61 16.50 -8.70
CA GLY A 11 7.62 15.78 -7.89
C GLY A 11 7.20 14.41 -7.33
N GLU A 12 5.89 14.14 -7.25
CA GLU A 12 5.36 12.98 -6.53
C GLU A 12 5.36 11.72 -7.42
N GLY A 13 5.03 11.86 -8.70
CA GLY A 13 4.94 10.75 -9.65
C GLY A 13 6.28 10.04 -9.91
N THR A 14 7.37 10.80 -10.10
CA THR A 14 8.70 10.23 -10.36
C THR A 14 9.23 9.47 -9.15
N THR A 15 9.02 10.00 -7.95
CA THR A 15 9.50 9.38 -6.72
C THR A 15 8.68 8.14 -6.35
N SER A 16 7.37 8.14 -6.59
CA SER A 16 6.52 6.96 -6.41
C SER A 16 6.87 5.86 -7.41
N ARG A 17 7.10 6.21 -8.68
CA ARG A 17 7.55 5.26 -9.71
C ARG A 17 8.87 4.59 -9.35
N THR A 18 9.89 5.34 -8.96
CA THR A 18 11.19 4.75 -8.57
C THR A 18 11.13 3.86 -7.33
N ARG A 19 10.19 4.11 -6.40
CA ARG A 19 9.93 3.20 -5.26
C ARG A 19 9.22 1.93 -5.70
N LEU A 20 8.23 2.05 -6.59
CA LEU A 20 7.53 0.90 -7.14
C LEU A 20 8.47 0.00 -7.94
N GLU A 21 9.33 0.57 -8.80
CA GLU A 21 10.31 -0.21 -9.56
C GLU A 21 11.22 -1.03 -8.63
N ARG A 22 11.68 -0.45 -7.51
CA ARG A 22 12.43 -1.20 -6.47
C ARG A 22 11.59 -2.25 -5.75
N GLY A 23 10.28 -2.02 -5.62
CA GLY A 23 9.34 -2.92 -4.94
C GLY A 23 8.65 -3.93 -5.84
N ARG A 24 8.87 -3.90 -7.17
CA ARG A 24 8.12 -4.72 -8.13
C ARG A 24 8.31 -6.22 -7.89
N GLY A 25 9.52 -6.64 -7.51
CA GLY A 25 9.79 -8.03 -7.11
C GLY A 25 9.07 -8.46 -5.84
N ALA A 26 8.57 -7.53 -5.02
CA ALA A 26 7.83 -7.81 -3.80
C ALA A 26 6.31 -7.91 -4.01
N LEU A 27 5.77 -7.66 -5.21
CA LEU A 27 4.31 -7.69 -5.46
C LEU A 27 3.71 -9.08 -5.21
N GLY A 28 4.34 -10.14 -5.73
CA GLY A 28 3.90 -11.52 -5.53
C GLY A 28 3.91 -11.94 -4.07
N PRO A 29 5.07 -11.87 -3.37
CA PRO A 29 5.16 -12.19 -1.95
C PRO A 29 4.23 -11.33 -1.06
N ALA A 30 4.06 -10.05 -1.40
CA ALA A 30 3.14 -9.18 -0.67
C ALA A 30 1.69 -9.64 -0.82
N LEU A 31 1.28 -10.01 -2.04
CA LEU A 31 -0.07 -10.49 -2.32
C LEU A 31 -0.36 -11.79 -1.57
N GLU A 32 0.60 -12.72 -1.56
CA GLU A 32 0.52 -13.98 -0.82
C GLU A 32 0.30 -13.73 0.67
N LEU A 33 1.12 -12.89 1.30
CA LEU A 33 1.02 -12.57 2.72
C LEU A 33 -0.33 -11.96 3.11
N VAL A 34 -0.91 -11.12 2.25
CA VAL A 34 -2.25 -10.55 2.46
C VAL A 34 -3.33 -11.64 2.30
N HIS A 35 -3.23 -12.48 1.27
CA HIS A 35 -4.18 -13.57 1.02
C HIS A 35 -4.20 -14.61 2.14
N THR A 36 -3.05 -14.91 2.74
CA THR A 36 -2.95 -15.84 3.87
C THR A 36 -3.25 -15.17 5.22
N GLY A 37 -3.61 -13.88 5.24
CA GLY A 37 -3.86 -13.13 6.48
C GLY A 37 -2.63 -12.87 7.36
N ARG A 38 -1.42 -13.15 6.85
CA ARG A 38 -0.15 -13.00 7.58
C ARG A 38 0.31 -11.54 7.68
N ALA A 39 -0.15 -10.68 6.76
CA ALA A 39 0.13 -9.25 6.77
C ALA A 39 -1.15 -8.41 6.88
N PRO A 40 -1.82 -8.37 8.04
CA PRO A 40 -3.10 -7.65 8.22
C PRO A 40 -2.95 -6.12 8.21
N THR A 41 -1.73 -5.60 8.29
CA THR A 41 -1.45 -4.16 8.22
C THR A 41 -0.20 -3.87 7.41
N ARG A 42 -0.06 -2.64 6.91
CA ARG A 42 1.16 -2.19 6.22
C ARG A 42 2.43 -2.32 7.06
N ALA A 43 2.34 -2.16 8.38
CA ALA A 43 3.49 -2.31 9.26
C ALA A 43 3.98 -3.76 9.31
N VAL A 44 3.05 -4.72 9.42
CA VAL A 44 3.38 -6.15 9.38
C VAL A 44 3.92 -6.53 8.01
N LEU A 45 3.28 -6.07 6.92
CA LEU A 45 3.78 -6.29 5.55
C LEU A 45 5.22 -5.78 5.37
N THR A 46 5.53 -4.60 5.92
CA THR A 46 6.87 -4.01 5.87
C THR A 46 7.89 -4.93 6.54
N ALA A 47 7.56 -5.46 7.72
CA ALA A 47 8.43 -6.35 8.49
C ALA A 47 8.61 -7.71 7.80
N GLU A 48 7.54 -8.35 7.36
CA GLU A 48 7.58 -9.67 6.69
C GLU A 48 8.39 -9.64 5.38
N LEU A 49 8.30 -8.54 4.63
CA LEU A 49 9.05 -8.38 3.37
C LEU A 49 10.47 -7.85 3.57
N GLY A 50 10.84 -7.39 4.78
CA GLY A 50 12.14 -6.77 5.04
C GLY A 50 12.39 -5.47 4.23
N VAL A 51 11.33 -4.73 3.90
CA VAL A 51 11.42 -3.51 3.06
C VAL A 51 11.24 -2.23 3.86
N THR A 52 11.42 -1.08 3.22
CA THR A 52 11.10 0.21 3.85
C THR A 52 9.59 0.45 3.89
N ARG A 53 9.12 1.28 4.84
CA ARG A 53 7.72 1.73 4.90
C ARG A 53 7.23 2.35 3.58
N ALA A 54 8.13 3.07 2.89
CA ALA A 54 7.82 3.73 1.63
C ALA A 54 7.63 2.70 0.50
N THR A 55 8.47 1.66 0.46
CA THR A 55 8.35 0.54 -0.48
C THR A 55 7.07 -0.24 -0.23
N ALA A 56 6.78 -0.63 1.02
CA ALA A 56 5.53 -1.32 1.37
C ALA A 56 4.30 -0.48 1.00
N GLY A 57 4.40 0.85 1.09
CA GLY A 57 3.36 1.75 0.62
C GLY A 57 3.13 1.75 -0.88
N ALA A 58 4.22 1.79 -1.65
CA ALA A 58 4.13 1.73 -3.11
C ALA A 58 3.57 0.38 -3.57
N VAL A 59 4.02 -0.72 -2.96
CA VAL A 59 3.53 -2.09 -3.25
C VAL A 59 2.05 -2.22 -2.92
N ALA A 60 1.61 -1.79 -1.73
CA ALA A 60 0.20 -1.87 -1.34
C ALA A 60 -0.69 -1.02 -2.26
N ALA A 61 -0.25 0.18 -2.63
CA ALA A 61 -1.00 1.04 -3.55
C ALA A 61 -1.10 0.43 -4.96
N GLU A 62 -0.06 -0.24 -5.44
CA GLU A 62 -0.10 -0.93 -6.73
C GLU A 62 -1.08 -2.11 -6.70
N LEU A 63 -1.00 -2.95 -5.66
CA LEU A 63 -1.93 -4.08 -5.51
C LEU A 63 -3.39 -3.62 -5.37
N GLU A 64 -3.64 -2.50 -4.69
CA GLU A 64 -4.95 -1.88 -4.60
C GLU A 64 -5.40 -1.30 -5.94
N ALA A 65 -4.52 -0.65 -6.69
CA ALA A 65 -4.83 -0.13 -8.03
C ALA A 65 -5.15 -1.23 -9.04
N LEU A 66 -4.57 -2.43 -8.86
CA LEU A 66 -4.90 -3.64 -9.63
C LEU A 66 -6.19 -4.32 -9.16
N GLY A 67 -6.84 -3.84 -8.10
CA GLY A 67 -8.05 -4.45 -7.54
C GLY A 67 -7.82 -5.78 -6.85
N LEU A 68 -6.59 -6.07 -6.41
CA LEU A 68 -6.24 -7.35 -5.78
C LEU A 68 -6.44 -7.33 -4.25
N ILE A 69 -6.28 -6.15 -3.65
CA ILE A 69 -6.43 -5.92 -2.21
C ILE A 69 -7.19 -4.62 -1.97
N ARG A 70 -7.64 -4.41 -0.73
CA ARG A 70 -8.16 -3.12 -0.23
C ARG A 70 -7.26 -2.59 0.87
N VAL A 71 -7.03 -1.27 0.89
CA VAL A 71 -6.29 -0.57 1.94
C VAL A 71 -7.23 0.32 2.74
N ASP A 72 -7.49 -0.04 3.99
CA ASP A 72 -8.24 0.82 4.90
C ASP A 72 -7.30 1.86 5.54
N ALA A 73 -7.43 3.10 5.07
CA ALA A 73 -6.68 4.26 5.55
C ALA A 73 -7.24 4.87 6.85
N ARG A 74 -8.33 4.32 7.41
CA ARG A 74 -8.89 4.71 8.71
C ARG A 74 -8.72 3.59 9.75
N PRO A 75 -7.48 3.15 10.03
CA PRO A 75 -7.28 2.13 11.02
C PRO A 75 -7.75 2.64 12.39
N GLY A 76 -8.84 2.07 12.89
CA GLY A 76 -9.27 2.31 14.26
C GLY A 76 -8.19 1.84 15.23
N ALA A 77 -7.78 2.70 16.14
CA ALA A 77 -6.96 2.31 17.27
C ALA A 77 -7.80 1.37 18.16
N ALA A 78 -7.36 0.14 18.35
CA ALA A 78 -7.95 -0.70 19.39
C ALA A 78 -7.66 -0.04 20.75
N ALA A 79 -8.61 -0.07 21.69
CA ALA A 79 -8.39 0.45 23.03
C ALA A 79 -7.12 -0.20 23.63
N GLY A 80 -6.15 0.62 24.03
CA GLY A 80 -4.85 0.15 24.55
C GLY A 80 -3.73 -0.04 23.52
N SER A 81 -3.95 0.21 22.22
CA SER A 81 -2.85 0.17 21.24
C SER A 81 -1.92 1.37 21.40
N GLN A 82 -0.61 1.12 21.58
CA GLN A 82 0.43 2.15 21.62
C GLN A 82 1.01 2.38 20.21
N GLY A 83 1.25 3.64 19.85
CA GLY A 83 1.79 4.05 18.55
C GLY A 83 0.73 4.54 17.54
N ARG A 84 1.18 4.96 16.35
CA ARG A 84 0.29 5.42 15.27
C ARG A 84 -0.41 4.21 14.62
N PRO A 85 -1.75 4.20 14.51
CA PRO A 85 -2.47 3.18 13.76
C PRO A 85 -1.94 3.01 12.33
N SER A 86 -1.73 1.77 11.91
CA SER A 86 -1.25 1.40 10.58
C SER A 86 -2.40 0.96 9.69
N HIS A 87 -2.40 1.35 8.41
CA HIS A 87 -3.48 1.01 7.48
C HIS A 87 -3.66 -0.51 7.42
N ARG A 88 -4.93 -0.95 7.43
CA ARG A 88 -5.27 -2.37 7.34
C ARG A 88 -5.25 -2.80 5.87
N LEU A 89 -4.86 -4.05 5.67
CA LEU A 89 -4.83 -4.69 4.37
C LEU A 89 -5.80 -5.87 4.40
N ALA A 90 -6.60 -6.01 3.35
CA ALA A 90 -7.50 -7.14 3.18
C ALA A 90 -7.55 -7.53 1.70
N VAL A 91 -7.94 -8.77 1.41
CA VAL A 91 -8.27 -9.17 0.03
C VAL A 91 -9.46 -8.34 -0.47
N ALA A 92 -9.45 -8.02 -1.77
CA ALA A 92 -10.59 -7.42 -2.43
C ALA A 92 -11.63 -8.51 -2.71
N ASP A 93 -12.81 -8.43 -2.10
CA ASP A 93 -13.87 -9.44 -2.26
C ASP A 93 -14.40 -9.50 -3.70
N ASP A 94 -14.28 -8.38 -4.41
CA ASP A 94 -14.64 -8.15 -5.81
C ASP A 94 -13.43 -8.25 -6.76
N GLY A 95 -12.31 -8.77 -6.27
CA GLY A 95 -11.08 -8.93 -7.04
C GLY A 95 -11.19 -9.95 -8.18
N PRO A 96 -10.22 -9.95 -9.11
CA PRO A 96 -10.20 -10.87 -10.25
C PRO A 96 -10.07 -12.32 -9.79
N VAL A 97 -10.78 -13.23 -10.49
CA VAL A 97 -10.74 -14.68 -10.26
C VAL A 97 -10.10 -15.39 -11.45
N ALA A 98 -9.36 -16.47 -11.19
CA ALA A 98 -8.85 -17.39 -12.20
C ALA A 98 -9.49 -18.77 -11.99
N LEU A 99 -9.89 -19.43 -13.09
CA LEU A 99 -10.57 -20.73 -13.11
C LEU A 99 -9.69 -21.79 -13.79
#